data_AF-A0A956JKP6-F1
#
_entry.id   AF-A0A956JKP6-F1
#
_cell.length_a   1.000
_cell.length_b   1.000
_cell.length_c   1.000
_cell.angle_alpha   90.00
_cell.angle_beta   90.00
_cell.angle_gamma   90.00
#
_symmetry.space_group_name_H-M   'P 1'
#
loop_
_entity.id
_entity.type
_entity.pdbx_description
1 polymer ?
#
loop_
_entity_poly.entity_id
_entity_poly.type
_entity_poly.pdbx_seq_one_letter_code
_entity_poly.pdbx_strand_id
1 'polypeptide(L)'
;MLLRSALLRLRRSAAGSIAGALSLSALVALAACNGGGTETASATASDSDATGTDATTGSSTSTGTTASTTGTTASETEGTDSDTSGGELEPPDLSCPGDPSGNCDEVPGAQLEAGAAVISILPNCWEKWIDVDGNAKFEATKDELLDCGCDQICPDDLGYEGPDEGEGDNQLQAVWLAGFGNGRAANGIRDTSMGLVGDDDGWWARAVVLEQGNTAVAIVVIDTIGYFNDEVVEIREMLAELGLKIDHVIVQGIHNHEGPDTMGMWGKEFLQPGYNEAYGAQVREAIVEAIAAARKDKRPVSAMVVGEVDISTYHENGVANVIRDSRDPWVVDETMSAARLVDVNDETIVTLINYGCHPETLADDNLLITSDFSHALRRTVEKGSVWQSAPGKEGLGGPAIYINAAVGGMMTTLGVEVVNPDGDSYKSASFEKADSIGQLLGEMALDAIDLGDVVDAPKLSVANRTFKVDVLNTSFQFLFDQGVLKRTTYPPEDGGDTMRIQTEMSVINLGPIQMLSVPGEILPELTIGGYDGSRVNAPGVPLIDPNNTNPPDVDAAPQGPYIKDRMGGTYRWIIGLGNDELGYIIPDYDYQLADTMPYVDEAEGDHYEETNSLGPHIAGIVDDYAAYLTAWSAQALGQ
;
A
#
# COMPACT_ATOMS: atom_id res chain seq x y z
N MET A 1 -40.79 -25.39 -28.81
CA MET A 1 -41.10 -26.07 -27.53
C MET A 1 -40.42 -27.45 -27.37
N LEU A 2 -39.35 -27.75 -28.12
CA LEU A 2 -38.55 -28.99 -27.97
C LEU A 2 -37.04 -28.73 -27.84
N LEU A 3 -36.62 -27.48 -27.60
CA LEU A 3 -35.21 -27.10 -27.34
C LEU A 3 -34.96 -26.63 -25.89
N ARG A 4 -36.00 -26.50 -25.06
CA ARG A 4 -35.89 -26.10 -23.64
C ARG A 4 -35.70 -27.28 -22.67
N SER A 5 -35.85 -28.52 -23.12
CA SER A 5 -35.79 -29.71 -22.25
C SER A 5 -34.45 -30.46 -22.28
N ALA A 6 -33.53 -30.11 -23.19
CA ALA A 6 -32.19 -30.71 -23.26
C ALA A 6 -31.15 -29.93 -22.43
N LEU A 7 -31.29 -28.61 -22.32
CA LEU A 7 -30.37 -27.75 -21.55
C LEU A 7 -30.57 -27.85 -20.01
N LEU A 8 -31.72 -28.34 -19.54
CA LEU A 8 -31.95 -28.57 -18.11
C LEU A 8 -31.38 -29.91 -17.59
N ARG A 9 -30.92 -30.83 -18.46
CA ARG A 9 -30.34 -32.11 -18.04
C ARG A 9 -28.81 -32.13 -17.99
N LEU A 10 -28.14 -31.17 -18.63
CA LEU A 10 -26.68 -31.01 -18.55
C LEU A 10 -26.22 -30.11 -17.38
N ARG A 11 -27.10 -29.25 -16.84
CA ARG A 11 -26.82 -28.44 -15.64
C ARG A 11 -27.00 -29.16 -14.30
N ARG A 12 -27.38 -30.45 -14.29
CA ARG A 12 -27.61 -31.22 -13.06
C ARG A 12 -26.63 -32.37 -12.79
N SER A 13 -25.63 -32.59 -13.65
CA SER A 13 -24.59 -33.62 -13.40
C SER A 13 -23.18 -33.07 -13.13
N ALA A 14 -23.00 -31.75 -13.06
CA ALA A 14 -21.73 -31.12 -12.68
C ALA A 14 -21.78 -30.39 -11.32
N ALA A 15 -22.97 -30.24 -10.73
CA ALA A 15 -23.17 -29.60 -9.42
C ALA A 15 -23.10 -30.61 -8.24
N GLY A 16 -22.31 -31.66 -8.38
CA GLY A 16 -22.35 -32.82 -7.50
C GLY A 16 -21.00 -33.51 -7.30
N SER A 17 -19.92 -32.76 -7.12
CA SER A 17 -18.73 -33.28 -6.42
C SER A 17 -17.80 -32.24 -5.77
N ILE A 18 -18.19 -30.96 -5.65
CA ILE A 18 -17.42 -29.93 -4.91
C ILE A 18 -18.39 -29.13 -4.02
N ALA A 19 -19.16 -29.83 -3.20
CA ALA A 19 -20.05 -29.25 -2.20
C ALA A 19 -19.89 -29.98 -0.87
N GLY A 20 -18.64 -30.27 -0.52
CA GLY A 20 -18.31 -31.07 0.65
C GLY A 20 -16.93 -30.72 1.20
N ALA A 21 -16.74 -29.48 1.62
CA ALA A 21 -15.67 -29.11 2.57
C ALA A 21 -15.81 -27.74 3.25
N LEU A 22 -16.93 -27.01 3.15
CA LEU A 22 -17.17 -25.83 4.00
C LEU A 22 -18.46 -26.06 4.76
N SER A 23 -18.31 -26.41 6.03
CA SER A 23 -19.45 -26.51 6.95
C SER A 23 -20.04 -25.12 7.18
N LEU A 24 -21.35 -25.04 7.45
CA LEU A 24 -22.05 -23.79 7.80
C LEU A 24 -21.39 -23.05 8.98
N SER A 25 -20.54 -23.73 9.75
CA SER A 25 -19.71 -23.16 10.82
C SER A 25 -18.56 -22.29 10.32
N ALA A 26 -18.02 -22.55 9.11
CA ALA A 26 -16.94 -21.76 8.53
C ALA A 26 -17.43 -20.40 7.99
N LEU A 27 -18.65 -20.34 7.43
CA LEU A 27 -19.29 -19.05 7.10
C LEU A 27 -19.59 -18.19 8.33
N VAL A 28 -19.80 -18.82 9.50
CA VAL A 28 -20.04 -18.12 10.77
C VAL A 28 -18.73 -17.69 11.44
N ALA A 29 -17.63 -18.40 11.21
CA ALA A 29 -16.30 -18.01 11.68
C ALA A 29 -15.74 -16.81 10.90
N LEU A 30 -15.86 -16.79 9.56
CA LEU A 30 -15.43 -15.63 8.75
C LEU A 30 -16.19 -14.33 9.08
N ALA A 31 -17.44 -14.43 9.55
CA ALA A 31 -18.21 -13.26 10.00
C ALA A 31 -17.86 -12.79 11.43
N ALA A 32 -17.17 -13.63 12.22
CA ALA A 32 -16.85 -13.37 13.63
C ALA A 32 -15.43 -12.82 13.86
N CYS A 33 -14.53 -12.92 12.87
CA CYS A 33 -13.15 -12.41 12.96
C CYS A 33 -13.02 -10.91 12.63
N ASN A 34 -14.13 -10.19 12.46
CA ASN A 34 -14.15 -8.74 12.17
C ASN A 34 -14.23 -7.88 13.46
N GLY A 35 -13.70 -8.40 14.57
CA GLY A 35 -13.68 -7.73 15.87
C GLY A 35 -12.26 -7.30 16.21
N GLY A 36 -11.94 -6.03 15.98
CA GLY A 36 -10.72 -5.41 16.49
C GLY A 36 -10.57 -5.69 17.98
N GLY A 37 -9.38 -6.17 18.36
CA GLY A 37 -8.98 -6.35 19.75
C GLY A 37 -8.94 -5.00 20.46
N THR A 38 -10.02 -4.68 21.17
CA THR A 38 -10.05 -3.54 22.09
C THR A 38 -9.36 -3.93 23.39
N GLU A 39 -8.05 -3.66 23.51
CA GLU A 39 -7.39 -3.68 24.81
C GLU A 39 -7.78 -2.45 25.64
N THR A 40 -8.83 -2.62 26.44
CA THR A 40 -9.12 -1.72 27.56
C THR A 40 -8.16 -2.03 28.72
N ALA A 41 -7.14 -1.19 28.88
CA ALA A 41 -6.22 -1.26 30.01
C ALA A 41 -6.95 -1.00 31.35
N SER A 42 -7.19 -2.06 32.12
CA SER A 42 -7.68 -2.00 33.50
C SER A 42 -6.59 -2.49 34.46
N ALA A 43 -5.83 -1.55 35.01
CA ALA A 43 -4.87 -1.81 36.07
C ALA A 43 -5.57 -2.08 37.42
N THR A 44 -5.37 -3.27 37.98
CA THR A 44 -5.41 -3.48 39.45
C THR A 44 -4.42 -4.55 39.88
N ALA A 45 -3.46 -4.14 40.70
CA ALA A 45 -2.48 -4.98 41.36
C ALA A 45 -3.07 -5.76 42.55
N SER A 46 -2.63 -7.01 42.75
CA SER A 46 -2.47 -7.59 44.09
C SER A 46 -1.55 -8.82 44.07
N ASP A 47 -0.51 -8.75 44.91
CA ASP A 47 0.40 -9.81 45.35
C ASP A 47 -0.30 -11.12 45.77
N SER A 48 0.36 -12.27 45.52
CA SER A 48 0.79 -13.16 46.61
C SER A 48 1.68 -14.32 46.14
N ASP A 49 2.82 -14.45 46.82
CA ASP A 49 3.72 -15.61 46.91
C ASP A 49 3.02 -16.98 47.09
N ALA A 50 3.63 -18.06 46.57
CA ALA A 50 4.26 -19.11 47.39
C ALA A 50 4.56 -20.43 46.64
N THR A 51 5.87 -20.72 46.49
CA THR A 51 6.59 -21.97 46.80
C THR A 51 5.97 -23.36 46.53
N GLY A 52 6.76 -24.24 45.89
CA GLY A 52 7.05 -25.57 46.49
C GLY A 52 7.07 -26.83 45.61
N THR A 53 8.29 -27.21 45.19
CA THR A 53 8.90 -28.57 45.24
C THR A 53 8.36 -29.77 44.44
N ASP A 54 9.23 -30.24 43.53
CA ASP A 54 9.77 -31.61 43.32
C ASP A 54 8.88 -32.87 43.54
N ALA A 55 8.80 -33.71 42.50
CA ALA A 55 9.18 -35.13 42.59
C ALA A 55 9.30 -35.81 41.20
N THR A 56 10.51 -36.30 40.93
CA THR A 56 10.91 -37.30 39.92
C THR A 56 10.17 -38.65 40.04
N THR A 57 9.90 -39.33 38.92
CA THR A 57 10.48 -40.66 38.53
C THR A 57 9.75 -41.30 37.34
N GLY A 58 10.52 -41.96 36.45
CA GLY A 58 10.09 -43.25 35.88
C GLY A 58 9.95 -43.38 34.36
N SER A 59 11.10 -43.54 33.69
CA SER A 59 11.33 -44.11 32.36
C SER A 59 10.35 -45.22 31.89
N SER A 60 9.98 -45.17 30.59
CA SER A 60 10.01 -46.36 29.73
C SER A 60 10.16 -45.99 28.25
N THR A 61 11.22 -46.51 27.64
CA THR A 61 11.52 -46.55 26.19
C THR A 61 10.53 -47.42 25.42
N SER A 62 10.09 -46.97 24.24
CA SER A 62 9.77 -47.86 23.12
C SER A 62 10.11 -47.20 21.78
N THR A 63 11.06 -47.80 21.08
CA THR A 63 11.43 -47.58 19.69
C THR A 63 10.27 -47.92 18.75
N GLY A 64 9.89 -46.97 17.90
CA GLY A 64 8.96 -47.16 16.79
C GLY A 64 9.50 -46.43 15.55
N THR A 65 10.21 -47.17 14.70
CA THR A 65 10.63 -46.73 13.37
C THR A 65 9.43 -46.82 12.43
N THR A 66 9.01 -45.68 11.86
CA THR A 66 8.19 -45.66 10.64
C THR A 66 8.70 -44.56 9.72
N ALA A 67 9.04 -44.99 8.50
CA ALA A 67 9.71 -44.23 7.48
C ALA A 67 8.83 -43.08 6.96
N SER A 68 9.41 -41.87 6.97
CA SER A 68 8.99 -40.76 6.13
C SER A 68 9.20 -41.16 4.67
N THR A 69 8.13 -41.14 3.88
CA THR A 69 8.19 -41.37 2.44
C THR A 69 8.08 -39.99 1.79
N THR A 70 9.22 -39.35 1.58
CA THR A 70 9.37 -38.16 0.74
C THR A 70 9.09 -38.53 -0.70
N GLY A 71 7.91 -38.15 -1.20
CA GLY A 71 7.56 -38.18 -2.61
C GLY A 71 7.83 -36.82 -3.23
N THR A 72 9.08 -36.57 -3.61
CA THR A 72 9.46 -35.44 -4.47
C THR A 72 9.03 -35.78 -5.89
N THR A 73 7.91 -35.22 -6.36
CA THR A 73 7.66 -35.06 -7.79
C THR A 73 8.14 -33.68 -8.17
N ALA A 74 9.31 -33.64 -8.81
CA ALA A 74 9.81 -32.48 -9.51
C ALA A 74 8.78 -32.10 -10.59
N SER A 75 8.09 -30.98 -10.38
CA SER A 75 7.54 -30.18 -11.46
C SER A 75 8.70 -29.35 -11.98
N GLU A 76 8.95 -29.43 -13.29
CA GLU A 76 9.93 -28.58 -13.98
C GLU A 76 9.41 -27.14 -13.94
N THR A 77 9.74 -26.42 -12.87
CA THR A 77 9.83 -24.98 -12.90
C THR A 77 10.90 -24.62 -13.94
N GLU A 78 10.57 -23.76 -14.91
CA GLU A 78 11.57 -22.93 -15.58
C GLU A 78 12.16 -21.99 -14.50
N GLY A 79 13.01 -22.57 -13.65
CA GLY A 79 13.95 -21.83 -12.86
C GLY A 79 14.94 -21.23 -13.83
N THR A 80 15.01 -19.91 -13.86
CA THR A 80 16.17 -19.22 -14.37
C THR A 80 17.37 -19.73 -13.58
N ASP A 81 18.16 -20.61 -14.20
CA ASP A 81 19.45 -21.04 -13.69
C ASP A 81 20.23 -19.78 -13.29
N SER A 82 20.57 -19.69 -12.00
CA SER A 82 21.57 -18.75 -11.48
C SER A 82 22.96 -19.22 -11.90
N ASP A 83 23.19 -19.24 -13.21
CA ASP A 83 24.52 -19.37 -13.78
C ASP A 83 25.11 -17.96 -13.90
N THR A 84 25.90 -17.55 -12.91
CA THR A 84 26.71 -16.33 -12.92
C THR A 84 27.88 -16.42 -13.91
N SER A 85 27.62 -16.93 -15.13
CA SER A 85 28.60 -17.04 -16.22
C SER A 85 28.11 -16.34 -17.50
N GLY A 86 28.04 -15.00 -17.47
CA GLY A 86 28.11 -14.16 -18.67
C GLY A 86 27.08 -14.44 -19.78
N GLY A 87 25.91 -15.00 -19.43
CA GLY A 87 24.75 -15.05 -20.32
C GLY A 87 24.07 -13.70 -20.38
N GLU A 88 23.59 -13.31 -21.57
CA GLU A 88 22.74 -12.13 -21.78
C GLU A 88 21.41 -12.37 -21.03
N LEU A 89 21.05 -11.49 -20.09
CA LEU A 89 19.77 -11.56 -19.39
C LEU A 89 18.63 -11.48 -20.43
N GLU A 90 17.54 -12.21 -20.22
CA GLU A 90 16.35 -12.04 -21.04
C GLU A 90 15.91 -10.56 -20.99
N PRO A 91 15.60 -9.91 -22.12
CA PRO A 91 15.19 -8.51 -22.09
C PRO A 91 13.84 -8.34 -21.37
N PRO A 92 13.65 -7.22 -20.65
CA PRO A 92 12.37 -6.88 -20.03
C PRO A 92 11.29 -6.62 -21.10
N ASP A 93 10.03 -6.52 -20.67
CA ASP A 93 8.91 -6.28 -21.59
C ASP A 93 8.97 -4.87 -22.21
N LEU A 94 9.51 -3.92 -21.44
CA LEU A 94 9.87 -2.58 -21.85
C LEU A 94 11.27 -2.26 -21.35
N SER A 95 12.09 -1.61 -22.18
CA SER A 95 13.34 -0.99 -21.74
C SER A 95 13.55 0.34 -22.45
N CYS A 96 13.23 1.45 -21.80
CA CYS A 96 13.44 2.79 -22.32
C CYS A 96 14.60 3.49 -21.61
N PRO A 97 15.50 4.17 -22.33
CA PRO A 97 15.57 4.21 -23.79
C PRO A 97 16.18 2.92 -24.38
N GLY A 98 16.02 2.74 -25.69
CA GLY A 98 16.66 1.64 -26.43
C GLY A 98 15.80 0.39 -26.59
N ASP A 99 14.49 0.50 -26.36
CA ASP A 99 13.54 -0.58 -26.55
C ASP A 99 13.58 -1.09 -28.01
N PRO A 100 13.54 -2.41 -28.26
CA PRO A 100 13.60 -2.95 -29.62
C PRO A 100 12.51 -2.44 -30.56
N SER A 101 11.39 -1.91 -30.04
CA SER A 101 10.34 -1.28 -30.85
C SER A 101 10.77 0.06 -31.47
N GLY A 102 11.80 0.72 -30.93
CA GLY A 102 12.27 2.06 -31.32
C GLY A 102 11.34 3.20 -30.90
N ASN A 103 10.35 2.93 -30.04
CA ASN A 103 9.34 3.92 -29.66
C ASN A 103 9.85 4.99 -28.69
N CYS A 104 10.81 4.63 -27.83
CA CYS A 104 11.29 5.48 -26.74
C CYS A 104 12.82 5.70 -26.77
N ASP A 105 13.41 5.82 -27.96
CA ASP A 105 14.86 6.00 -28.14
C ASP A 105 15.44 7.26 -27.48
N GLU A 106 16.74 7.18 -27.16
CA GLU A 106 17.52 8.36 -26.78
C GLU A 106 17.55 9.39 -27.90
N VAL A 107 17.40 10.66 -27.53
CA VAL A 107 17.69 11.79 -28.41
C VAL A 107 18.91 12.53 -27.86
N PRO A 108 20.03 12.57 -28.61
CA PRO A 108 21.26 13.22 -28.14
C PRO A 108 21.03 14.67 -27.72
N GLY A 109 21.38 14.97 -26.46
CA GLY A 109 21.24 16.31 -25.89
C GLY A 109 19.83 16.70 -25.45
N ALA A 110 18.86 15.77 -25.47
CA ALA A 110 17.55 16.03 -24.89
C ALA A 110 17.67 16.33 -23.39
N GLN A 111 17.04 17.43 -22.98
CA GLN A 111 16.88 17.81 -21.59
C GLN A 111 15.70 17.04 -20.99
N LEU A 112 15.76 16.74 -19.69
CA LEU A 112 14.60 16.25 -18.96
C LEU A 112 13.55 17.38 -18.91
N GLU A 113 12.32 17.07 -19.26
CA GLU A 113 11.15 17.90 -18.98
C GLU A 113 10.27 17.21 -17.94
N ALA A 114 9.70 17.98 -17.04
CA ALA A 114 8.78 17.49 -16.03
C ALA A 114 7.57 18.41 -15.92
N GLY A 115 6.41 17.83 -15.66
CA GLY A 115 5.21 18.58 -15.28
C GLY A 115 4.45 17.79 -14.24
N ALA A 116 3.66 18.47 -13.42
CA ALA A 116 2.91 17.86 -12.36
C ALA A 116 1.48 18.41 -12.27
N ALA A 117 0.57 17.59 -11.77
CA ALA A 117 -0.83 17.98 -11.58
C ALA A 117 -1.41 17.28 -10.35
N VAL A 118 -2.40 17.94 -9.75
CA VAL A 118 -3.16 17.44 -8.60
C VAL A 118 -4.63 17.52 -8.98
N ILE A 119 -5.29 16.37 -9.07
CA ILE A 119 -6.70 16.26 -9.44
C ILE A 119 -7.45 15.60 -8.29
N SER A 120 -8.64 16.11 -7.99
CA SER A 120 -9.49 15.52 -6.94
C SER A 120 -10.05 14.18 -7.42
N ILE A 121 -10.00 13.18 -6.53
CA ILE A 121 -10.71 11.91 -6.64
C ILE A 121 -11.79 11.80 -5.58
N LEU A 122 -12.25 12.91 -4.97
CA LEU A 122 -13.41 12.86 -4.06
C LEU A 122 -14.62 12.27 -4.80
N PRO A 123 -15.33 11.28 -4.23
CA PRO A 123 -16.54 10.74 -4.83
C PRO A 123 -17.52 11.85 -5.20
N ASN A 124 -18.24 11.74 -6.31
CA ASN A 124 -19.23 12.76 -6.69
C ASN A 124 -20.64 12.48 -6.14
N CYS A 125 -20.87 11.30 -5.55
CA CYS A 125 -22.18 10.89 -5.06
C CYS A 125 -22.03 9.99 -3.82
N TRP A 126 -22.54 10.47 -2.69
CA TRP A 126 -22.83 9.66 -1.50
C TRP A 126 -23.75 10.44 -0.55
N GLU A 127 -24.41 9.72 0.35
CA GLU A 127 -25.32 10.29 1.34
C GLU A 127 -24.73 10.29 2.76
N LYS A 128 -25.30 11.13 3.62
CA LYS A 128 -24.94 11.23 5.04
C LYS A 128 -25.88 10.42 5.93
N TRP A 129 -25.43 10.15 7.14
CA TRP A 129 -26.22 9.44 8.14
C TRP A 129 -25.84 9.90 9.55
N ILE A 130 -26.67 9.56 10.53
CA ILE A 130 -26.41 9.83 11.94
C ILE A 130 -26.11 8.50 12.62
N ASP A 131 -24.88 8.37 13.12
CA ASP A 131 -24.47 7.27 13.98
C ASP A 131 -25.10 7.44 15.37
N VAL A 132 -26.15 6.66 15.65
CA VAL A 132 -26.96 6.81 16.86
C VAL A 132 -26.33 6.10 18.06
N ASP A 133 -25.65 4.98 17.83
CA ASP A 133 -25.02 4.18 18.89
C ASP A 133 -23.52 4.43 19.05
N GLY A 134 -22.91 5.22 18.15
CA GLY A 134 -21.54 5.71 18.23
C GLY A 134 -20.51 4.63 17.93
N ASN A 135 -20.83 3.69 17.05
CA ASN A 135 -20.00 2.53 16.74
C ASN A 135 -19.26 2.64 15.39
N ALA A 136 -19.37 3.78 14.70
CA ALA A 136 -18.80 4.06 13.39
C ALA A 136 -19.22 3.08 12.28
N LYS A 137 -20.37 2.41 12.41
CA LYS A 137 -20.92 1.46 11.43
C LYS A 137 -22.37 1.75 11.13
N PHE A 138 -22.70 1.87 9.85
CA PHE A 138 -24.06 2.11 9.42
C PHE A 138 -24.93 0.84 9.53
N GLU A 139 -25.92 0.92 10.41
CA GLU A 139 -26.98 -0.06 10.56
C GLU A 139 -28.36 0.60 10.38
N ALA A 140 -29.01 0.37 9.24
CA ALA A 140 -30.32 0.95 8.93
C ALA A 140 -31.43 0.69 9.97
N THR A 141 -31.27 -0.28 10.88
CA THR A 141 -32.22 -0.53 11.98
C THR A 141 -31.96 0.30 13.24
N LYS A 142 -30.80 0.94 13.34
CA LYS A 142 -30.36 1.71 14.50
C LYS A 142 -30.11 3.18 14.16
N ASP A 143 -29.57 3.43 12.98
CA ASP A 143 -29.12 4.74 12.53
C ASP A 143 -30.16 5.48 11.70
N GLU A 144 -29.98 6.79 11.61
CA GLU A 144 -30.84 7.68 10.83
C GLU A 144 -30.16 8.04 9.51
N LEU A 145 -30.76 7.61 8.40
CA LEU A 145 -30.34 8.01 7.05
C LEU A 145 -30.80 9.44 6.77
N LEU A 146 -29.87 10.27 6.32
CA LEU A 146 -30.18 11.57 5.72
C LEU A 146 -30.33 11.34 4.21
N ASP A 147 -31.53 10.93 3.82
CA ASP A 147 -31.95 10.53 2.46
C ASP A 147 -32.08 11.76 1.56
N CYS A 148 -30.93 12.40 1.32
CA CYS A 148 -30.78 13.72 0.71
C CYS A 148 -30.07 13.64 -0.65
N GLY A 149 -29.85 12.43 -1.15
CA GLY A 149 -29.22 12.18 -2.43
C GLY A 149 -27.74 12.55 -2.52
N CYS A 150 -27.20 12.45 -3.73
CA CYS A 150 -25.77 12.52 -4.03
C CYS A 150 -25.11 13.86 -3.63
N ASP A 151 -25.83 14.97 -3.71
CA ASP A 151 -25.32 16.30 -3.39
C ASP A 151 -25.28 16.60 -1.87
N GLN A 152 -25.92 15.74 -1.06
CA GLN A 152 -26.01 15.81 0.40
C GLN A 152 -26.74 17.04 0.93
N ILE A 153 -27.61 17.66 0.14
CA ILE A 153 -28.39 18.84 0.50
C ILE A 153 -29.85 18.42 0.65
N CYS A 154 -30.35 18.41 1.89
CA CYS A 154 -31.72 17.99 2.17
C CYS A 154 -32.74 19.10 1.81
N PRO A 155 -34.04 18.79 1.65
CA PRO A 155 -35.07 19.77 1.30
C PRO A 155 -35.19 21.01 2.20
N ASP A 156 -34.78 20.89 3.47
CA ASP A 156 -34.81 21.97 4.46
C ASP A 156 -33.47 22.74 4.56
N ASP A 157 -32.44 22.32 3.82
CA ASP A 157 -31.10 22.92 3.86
C ASP A 157 -30.98 24.17 2.97
N LEU A 158 -30.05 25.05 3.37
CA LEU A 158 -29.73 26.23 2.58
C LEU A 158 -28.99 25.81 1.30
N GLY A 159 -29.57 26.11 0.13
CA GLY A 159 -28.97 25.78 -1.15
C GLY A 159 -29.68 24.67 -1.91
N TYR A 160 -30.72 24.06 -1.32
CA TYR A 160 -31.53 23.04 -1.99
C TYR A 160 -32.16 23.56 -3.28
N GLU A 161 -31.77 22.98 -4.42
CA GLU A 161 -32.30 23.33 -5.75
C GLU A 161 -33.44 22.41 -6.22
N GLY A 162 -33.65 21.28 -5.53
CA GLY A 162 -34.62 20.22 -5.86
C GLY A 162 -33.99 18.84 -5.73
N PRO A 163 -34.77 17.76 -5.91
CA PRO A 163 -34.26 16.41 -5.70
C PRO A 163 -33.29 15.97 -6.79
N ASP A 164 -32.28 15.23 -6.38
CA ASP A 164 -31.23 14.67 -7.22
C ASP A 164 -31.22 13.13 -7.18
N GLU A 165 -30.11 12.50 -7.58
CA GLU A 165 -29.99 11.05 -7.62
C GLU A 165 -29.86 10.48 -6.20
N GLY A 166 -30.70 9.48 -5.88
CA GLY A 166 -30.73 8.87 -4.54
C GLY A 166 -31.84 9.40 -3.64
N GLU A 167 -32.20 10.68 -3.77
CA GLU A 167 -33.09 11.34 -2.81
C GLU A 167 -34.49 10.68 -2.70
N GLY A 168 -34.86 10.37 -1.45
CA GLY A 168 -36.17 9.87 -1.05
C GLY A 168 -36.39 8.38 -1.32
N ASP A 169 -35.34 7.62 -1.63
CA ASP A 169 -35.43 6.20 -1.97
C ASP A 169 -35.30 5.25 -0.76
N ASN A 170 -35.00 5.81 0.43
CA ASN A 170 -34.73 5.13 1.70
C ASN A 170 -33.61 4.10 1.64
N GLN A 171 -32.61 4.29 0.78
CA GLN A 171 -31.42 3.47 0.67
C GLN A 171 -30.19 4.37 0.71
N LEU A 172 -29.25 4.06 1.60
CA LEU A 172 -28.00 4.80 1.66
C LEU A 172 -27.21 4.63 0.35
N GLN A 173 -26.98 5.72 -0.38
CA GLN A 173 -25.92 5.77 -1.40
C GLN A 173 -24.56 5.85 -0.69
N ALA A 174 -24.04 4.68 -0.30
CA ALA A 174 -22.84 4.57 0.50
C ALA A 174 -21.56 4.69 -0.34
N VAL A 175 -20.60 5.38 0.25
CA VAL A 175 -19.17 5.20 -0.01
C VAL A 175 -18.60 4.51 1.22
N TRP A 176 -18.09 3.29 1.06
CA TRP A 176 -17.54 2.51 2.17
C TRP A 176 -16.06 2.82 2.37
N LEU A 177 -15.65 3.11 3.61
CA LEU A 177 -14.26 3.32 3.98
C LEU A 177 -13.52 1.99 4.08
N ALA A 178 -12.32 1.94 3.50
CA ALA A 178 -11.47 0.76 3.45
C ALA A 178 -10.56 0.58 4.68
N GLY A 179 -9.86 -0.55 4.77
CA GLY A 179 -8.89 -0.85 5.83
C GLY A 179 -9.53 -1.46 7.08
N PHE A 180 -10.31 -0.68 7.84
CA PHE A 180 -10.75 -1.06 9.20
C PHE A 180 -12.09 -1.82 9.30
N GLY A 181 -12.39 -2.66 8.31
CA GLY A 181 -13.54 -3.58 8.36
C GLY A 181 -14.81 -3.05 7.68
N ASN A 182 -15.88 -3.85 7.77
CA ASN A 182 -17.11 -3.63 7.02
C ASN A 182 -18.11 -2.75 7.79
N GLY A 183 -19.04 -2.13 7.06
CA GLY A 183 -20.13 -1.31 7.60
C GLY A 183 -19.76 0.16 7.83
N ARG A 184 -18.52 0.57 7.56
CA ARG A 184 -18.05 1.96 7.75
C ARG A 184 -18.39 2.81 6.53
N ALA A 185 -19.57 3.44 6.51
CA ALA A 185 -19.94 4.36 5.43
C ALA A 185 -19.43 5.78 5.73
N ALA A 186 -18.74 6.39 4.76
CA ALA A 186 -18.26 7.76 4.86
C ALA A 186 -19.40 8.72 5.19
N ASN A 187 -19.15 9.65 6.13
CA ASN A 187 -20.12 10.60 6.63
C ASN A 187 -19.70 12.06 6.45
N GLY A 188 -18.72 12.30 5.57
CA GLY A 188 -18.25 13.63 5.21
C GLY A 188 -16.81 13.63 4.75
N ILE A 189 -16.26 14.84 4.63
CA ILE A 189 -14.86 15.11 4.34
C ILE A 189 -14.33 15.93 5.51
N ARG A 190 -13.08 15.71 5.92
CA ARG A 190 -12.44 16.55 6.93
C ARG A 190 -12.45 18.00 6.50
N ASP A 191 -12.81 18.91 7.41
CA ASP A 191 -12.82 20.34 7.15
C ASP A 191 -11.70 21.10 7.88
N THR A 192 -11.52 22.36 7.46
CA THR A 192 -10.49 23.31 7.95
C THR A 192 -10.49 23.55 9.46
N SER A 193 -11.57 23.22 10.16
CA SER A 193 -11.71 23.42 11.60
C SER A 193 -11.19 22.25 12.45
N MET A 194 -10.78 21.14 11.81
CA MET A 194 -10.34 19.92 12.48
C MET A 194 -8.81 19.76 12.41
N GLY A 195 -8.18 19.58 13.57
CA GLY A 195 -6.74 19.45 13.70
C GLY A 195 -5.99 20.79 13.66
N LEU A 196 -4.70 20.71 13.36
CA LEU A 196 -3.79 21.85 13.26
C LEU A 196 -3.79 22.46 11.85
N VAL A 197 -3.92 21.62 10.82
CA VAL A 197 -3.82 21.97 9.40
C VAL A 197 -4.75 21.12 8.52
N GLY A 198 -6.07 21.36 8.59
CA GLY A 198 -7.06 20.68 7.74
C GLY A 198 -7.39 21.39 6.41
N ASP A 199 -6.79 22.54 6.14
CA ASP A 199 -7.06 23.34 4.94
C ASP A 199 -6.64 22.61 3.66
N ASP A 200 -7.59 22.46 2.73
CA ASP A 200 -7.40 21.71 1.48
C ASP A 200 -7.07 20.22 1.70
N ASP A 201 -7.55 19.61 2.80
CA ASP A 201 -7.51 18.15 2.98
C ASP A 201 -8.53 17.46 2.08
N GLY A 202 -8.20 17.47 0.79
CA GLY A 202 -8.92 16.70 -0.22
C GLY A 202 -8.39 15.29 -0.37
N TRP A 203 -8.95 14.62 -1.36
CA TRP A 203 -8.62 13.25 -1.76
C TRP A 203 -8.08 13.31 -3.19
N TRP A 204 -6.82 12.89 -3.41
CA TRP A 204 -6.08 13.32 -4.59
C TRP A 204 -5.52 12.19 -5.46
N ALA A 205 -5.54 12.42 -6.78
CA ALA A 205 -4.61 11.83 -7.72
C ALA A 205 -3.52 12.87 -8.03
N ARG A 206 -2.30 12.60 -7.60
CA ARG A 206 -1.13 13.46 -7.81
C ARG A 206 -0.19 12.81 -8.82
N ALA A 207 -0.02 13.47 -9.97
CA ALA A 207 0.76 12.94 -11.08
C ALA A 207 2.00 13.79 -11.35
N VAL A 208 3.11 13.12 -11.67
CA VAL A 208 4.26 13.71 -12.38
C VAL A 208 4.45 12.98 -13.71
N VAL A 209 4.68 13.74 -14.78
CA VAL A 209 5.09 13.23 -16.08
C VAL A 209 6.51 13.69 -16.36
N LEU A 210 7.40 12.72 -16.56
CA LEU A 210 8.82 12.90 -16.88
C LEU A 210 9.04 12.53 -18.35
N GLU A 211 9.65 13.41 -19.13
CA GLU A 211 9.93 13.17 -20.55
C GLU A 211 11.38 13.53 -20.88
N GLN A 212 12.11 12.59 -21.50
CA GLN A 212 13.47 12.82 -21.99
C GLN A 212 13.69 12.07 -23.31
N GLY A 213 14.04 12.80 -24.36
CA GLY A 213 14.12 12.23 -25.71
C GLY A 213 12.75 11.75 -26.16
N ASN A 214 12.62 10.48 -26.54
CA ASN A 214 11.33 9.88 -26.85
C ASN A 214 10.74 9.07 -25.68
N THR A 215 11.42 9.00 -24.53
CA THR A 215 10.92 8.32 -23.33
C THR A 215 10.00 9.24 -22.55
N ALA A 216 8.79 8.79 -22.24
CA ALA A 216 7.83 9.45 -21.37
C ALA A 216 7.31 8.49 -20.29
N VAL A 217 7.49 8.85 -19.02
CA VAL A 217 7.05 8.07 -17.85
C VAL A 217 6.09 8.92 -17.01
N ALA A 218 4.99 8.32 -16.57
CA ALA A 218 4.09 8.94 -15.59
C ALA A 218 4.17 8.17 -14.27
N ILE A 219 4.27 8.89 -13.15
CA ILE A 219 4.08 8.34 -11.80
C ILE A 219 2.87 9.06 -11.21
N VAL A 220 1.86 8.29 -10.82
CA VAL A 220 0.63 8.79 -10.20
C VAL A 220 0.48 8.13 -8.84
N VAL A 221 0.33 8.97 -7.83
CA VAL A 221 0.02 8.56 -6.47
C VAL A 221 -1.42 8.94 -6.18
N ILE A 222 -2.22 7.96 -5.79
CA ILE A 222 -3.62 8.15 -5.40
C ILE A 222 -3.79 7.91 -3.92
N ASP A 223 -4.59 8.77 -3.29
CA ASP A 223 -5.03 8.57 -1.92
C ASP A 223 -6.03 7.40 -1.95
N THR A 224 -5.61 6.15 -1.79
CA THR A 224 -6.49 4.96 -1.74
C THR A 224 -5.81 3.86 -0.93
N ILE A 225 -6.58 2.85 -0.50
CA ILE A 225 -6.08 1.67 0.22
C ILE A 225 -5.17 0.80 -0.66
N GLY A 226 -5.48 0.68 -1.95
CA GLY A 226 -4.78 -0.20 -2.87
C GLY A 226 -5.42 -0.13 -4.25
N TYR A 227 -4.74 -0.65 -5.26
CA TYR A 227 -5.21 -0.54 -6.64
C TYR A 227 -4.72 -1.73 -7.47
N PHE A 228 -5.64 -2.50 -8.04
CA PHE A 228 -5.29 -3.71 -8.78
C PHE A 228 -4.70 -3.41 -10.16
N ASN A 229 -3.82 -4.29 -10.63
CA ASN A 229 -3.20 -4.15 -11.96
C ASN A 229 -4.22 -4.06 -13.12
N ASP A 230 -5.40 -4.69 -13.00
CA ASP A 230 -6.48 -4.60 -14.00
C ASP A 230 -6.87 -3.13 -14.25
N GLU A 231 -6.98 -2.34 -13.18
CA GLU A 231 -7.33 -0.92 -13.27
C GLU A 231 -6.23 -0.09 -13.94
N VAL A 232 -4.97 -0.40 -13.64
CA VAL A 232 -3.80 0.24 -14.24
C VAL A 232 -3.72 -0.04 -15.74
N VAL A 233 -4.03 -1.27 -16.15
CA VAL A 233 -4.12 -1.65 -17.56
C VAL A 233 -5.23 -0.85 -18.25
N GLU A 234 -6.42 -0.72 -17.66
CA GLU A 234 -7.51 0.08 -18.21
C GLU A 234 -7.12 1.56 -18.38
N ILE A 235 -6.41 2.15 -17.40
CA ILE A 235 -5.88 3.52 -17.52
C ILE A 235 -4.91 3.68 -18.69
N ARG A 236 -4.01 2.70 -18.89
CA ARG A 236 -3.07 2.71 -20.03
C ARG A 236 -3.82 2.64 -21.37
N GLU A 237 -4.89 1.85 -21.44
CA GLU A 237 -5.77 1.80 -22.61
C GLU A 237 -6.47 3.14 -22.86
N MET A 238 -7.05 3.75 -21.83
CA MET A 238 -7.69 5.08 -21.92
C MET A 238 -6.71 6.16 -22.41
N LEU A 239 -5.47 6.18 -21.91
CA LEU A 239 -4.43 7.10 -22.39
C LEU A 239 -4.11 6.88 -23.87
N ALA A 240 -4.02 5.62 -24.30
CA ALA A 240 -3.76 5.26 -25.70
C ALA A 240 -4.92 5.70 -26.61
N GLU A 241 -6.18 5.54 -26.19
CA GLU A 241 -7.37 5.99 -26.92
C GLU A 241 -7.40 7.52 -27.10
N LEU A 242 -6.94 8.26 -26.10
CA LEU A 242 -6.78 9.72 -26.18
C LEU A 242 -5.54 10.15 -27.01
N GLY A 243 -4.71 9.20 -27.45
CA GLY A 243 -3.47 9.48 -28.17
C GLY A 243 -2.37 10.09 -27.31
N LEU A 244 -2.45 9.96 -25.99
CA LEU A 244 -1.43 10.38 -25.04
C LEU A 244 -0.34 9.31 -24.95
N LYS A 245 0.80 9.55 -25.61
CA LYS A 245 1.91 8.58 -25.69
C LYS A 245 2.78 8.56 -24.44
N ILE A 246 2.37 7.83 -23.41
CA ILE A 246 3.19 7.55 -22.23
C ILE A 246 3.73 6.12 -22.38
N ASP A 247 5.04 5.94 -22.30
CA ASP A 247 5.68 4.62 -22.49
C ASP A 247 5.47 3.71 -21.28
N HIS A 248 5.48 4.29 -20.07
CA HIS A 248 5.21 3.57 -18.85
C HIS A 248 4.45 4.43 -17.84
N VAL A 249 3.45 3.83 -17.20
CA VAL A 249 2.62 4.48 -16.16
C VAL A 249 2.75 3.67 -14.89
N ILE A 250 3.16 4.33 -13.81
CA ILE A 250 3.03 3.81 -12.45
C ILE A 250 1.81 4.45 -11.80
N VAL A 251 0.92 3.63 -11.25
CA VAL A 251 -0.15 4.06 -10.34
C VAL A 251 0.08 3.40 -8.99
N GLN A 252 0.20 4.20 -7.93
CA GLN A 252 0.40 3.75 -6.56
C GLN A 252 -0.78 4.19 -5.70
N GLY A 253 -1.41 3.27 -4.96
CA GLY A 253 -2.20 3.63 -3.79
C GLY A 253 -1.28 3.92 -2.61
N ILE A 254 -1.45 5.03 -1.89
CA ILE A 254 -0.64 5.31 -0.69
C ILE A 254 -1.02 4.47 0.52
N HIS A 255 -1.95 3.53 0.37
CA HIS A 255 -2.49 2.70 1.43
C HIS A 255 -3.29 3.47 2.51
N ASN A 256 -4.10 4.44 2.10
CA ASN A 256 -4.89 5.25 3.02
C ASN A 256 -6.16 4.51 3.48
N HIS A 257 -6.36 4.43 4.80
CA HIS A 257 -7.50 3.76 5.45
C HIS A 257 -8.74 4.67 5.64
N GLU A 258 -8.62 5.96 5.36
CA GLU A 258 -9.72 6.93 5.49
C GLU A 258 -10.38 7.23 4.14
N GLY A 259 -10.35 6.24 3.26
CA GLY A 259 -10.70 6.35 1.85
C GLY A 259 -11.76 5.38 1.38
N PRO A 260 -12.45 5.69 0.26
CA PRO A 260 -13.35 4.75 -0.39
C PRO A 260 -12.67 3.42 -0.72
N ASP A 261 -13.40 2.31 -0.60
CA ASP A 261 -12.96 0.98 -1.02
C ASP A 261 -12.78 0.89 -2.54
N THR A 262 -11.52 0.75 -2.95
CA THR A 262 -11.08 0.60 -4.34
C THR A 262 -10.70 -0.83 -4.71
N MET A 263 -10.89 -1.80 -3.80
CA MET A 263 -10.53 -3.21 -4.03
C MET A 263 -11.75 -4.13 -3.95
N GLY A 264 -12.71 -3.83 -3.08
CA GLY A 264 -13.94 -4.58 -2.87
C GLY A 264 -14.03 -5.35 -1.54
N MET A 265 -13.04 -5.25 -0.65
CA MET A 265 -13.03 -6.01 0.61
C MET A 265 -13.95 -5.44 1.70
N TRP A 266 -14.29 -4.15 1.60
CA TRP A 266 -14.92 -3.39 2.69
C TRP A 266 -16.22 -2.76 2.21
N GLY A 267 -17.31 -3.53 2.24
CA GLY A 267 -18.65 -3.03 1.97
C GLY A 267 -19.52 -3.01 3.22
N LYS A 268 -20.83 -3.17 3.01
CA LYS A 268 -21.81 -3.16 4.11
C LYS A 268 -21.60 -4.31 5.10
N GLU A 269 -21.35 -5.50 4.57
CA GLU A 269 -21.21 -6.75 5.31
C GLU A 269 -20.16 -7.62 4.61
N PHE A 270 -19.66 -8.64 5.29
CA PHE A 270 -18.75 -9.62 4.71
C PHE A 270 -19.32 -10.24 3.41
N LEU A 271 -18.49 -10.32 2.36
CA LEU A 271 -18.83 -10.73 0.98
C LEU A 271 -19.78 -9.80 0.21
N GLN A 272 -20.14 -8.65 0.75
CA GLN A 272 -20.76 -7.58 -0.03
C GLN A 272 -19.67 -6.58 -0.41
N PRO A 273 -19.27 -6.48 -1.68
CA PRO A 273 -18.14 -5.64 -2.05
C PRO A 273 -18.43 -4.17 -1.80
N GLY A 274 -17.44 -3.44 -1.27
CA GLY A 274 -17.50 -1.98 -1.13
C GLY A 274 -17.21 -1.22 -2.41
N TYR A 275 -16.54 -1.85 -3.35
CA TYR A 275 -16.17 -1.27 -4.65
C TYR A 275 -17.40 -0.75 -5.41
N ASN A 276 -17.41 0.56 -5.64
CA ASN A 276 -18.42 1.24 -6.43
C ASN A 276 -17.92 1.44 -7.88
N GLU A 277 -18.63 0.86 -8.86
CA GLU A 277 -18.26 0.91 -10.28
C GLU A 277 -18.17 2.32 -10.86
N ALA A 278 -19.11 3.20 -10.49
CA ALA A 278 -19.13 4.57 -10.97
C ALA A 278 -17.96 5.36 -10.38
N TYR A 279 -17.66 5.13 -9.11
CA TYR A 279 -16.49 5.73 -8.47
C TYR A 279 -15.17 5.20 -9.03
N GLY A 280 -15.05 3.89 -9.28
CA GLY A 280 -13.88 3.31 -9.94
C GLY A 280 -13.61 3.95 -11.30
N ALA A 281 -14.65 4.11 -12.12
CA ALA A 281 -14.55 4.82 -13.39
C ALA A 281 -14.12 6.30 -13.21
N GLN A 282 -14.68 6.99 -12.21
CA GLN A 282 -14.29 8.36 -11.87
C GLN A 282 -12.81 8.45 -11.47
N VAL A 283 -12.30 7.52 -10.67
CA VAL A 283 -10.88 7.48 -10.27
C VAL A 283 -9.99 7.28 -11.49
N ARG A 284 -10.33 6.35 -12.40
CA ARG A 284 -9.60 6.15 -13.66
C ARG A 284 -9.58 7.42 -14.52
N GLU A 285 -10.72 8.08 -14.68
CA GLU A 285 -10.83 9.34 -15.42
C GLU A 285 -9.97 10.45 -14.78
N ALA A 286 -9.99 10.58 -13.46
CA ALA A 286 -9.19 11.57 -12.73
C ALA A 286 -7.68 11.29 -12.85
N ILE A 287 -7.25 10.02 -12.83
CA ILE A 287 -5.85 9.64 -13.07
C ILE A 287 -5.43 10.02 -14.50
N VAL A 288 -6.25 9.72 -15.50
CA VAL A 288 -6.01 10.10 -16.89
C VAL A 288 -5.94 11.62 -17.05
N GLU A 289 -6.84 12.36 -16.39
CA GLU A 289 -6.82 13.82 -16.35
C GLU A 289 -5.53 14.36 -15.70
N ALA A 290 -5.11 13.79 -14.57
CA ALA A 290 -3.90 14.20 -13.88
C ALA A 290 -2.66 14.00 -14.77
N ILE A 291 -2.54 12.86 -15.45
CA ILE A 291 -1.45 12.60 -16.40
C ILE A 291 -1.51 13.59 -17.58
N ALA A 292 -2.70 13.83 -18.16
CA ALA A 292 -2.86 14.76 -19.26
C ALA A 292 -2.50 16.20 -18.88
N ALA A 293 -2.93 16.65 -17.70
CA ALA A 293 -2.64 17.97 -17.13
C ALA A 293 -1.14 18.13 -16.83
N ALA A 294 -0.53 17.14 -16.15
CA ALA A 294 0.89 17.12 -15.87
C ALA A 294 1.72 17.16 -17.16
N ARG A 295 1.34 16.38 -18.18
CA ARG A 295 2.03 16.39 -19.48
C ARG A 295 1.91 17.74 -20.19
N LYS A 296 0.77 18.43 -20.06
CA LYS A 296 0.53 19.74 -20.65
C LYS A 296 1.34 20.84 -19.95
N ASP A 297 1.59 20.69 -18.66
CA ASP A 297 2.40 21.61 -17.83
C ASP A 297 3.91 21.29 -17.85
N LYS A 298 4.38 20.43 -18.75
CA LYS A 298 5.81 20.10 -18.81
C LYS A 298 6.66 21.35 -19.03
N ARG A 299 7.70 21.47 -18.20
CA ARG A 299 8.73 22.51 -18.25
C ARG A 299 10.10 21.84 -18.27
N PRO A 300 11.12 22.47 -18.90
CA PRO A 300 12.49 21.99 -18.81
C PRO A 300 12.99 21.98 -17.36
N VAL A 301 13.51 20.84 -16.90
CA VAL A 301 14.14 20.69 -15.59
C VAL A 301 15.54 21.29 -15.67
N SER A 302 15.78 22.37 -14.96
CA SER A 302 17.09 23.05 -14.94
C SER A 302 18.07 22.34 -14.02
N ALA A 303 17.58 21.92 -12.85
CA ALA A 303 18.30 21.14 -11.86
C ALA A 303 17.31 20.25 -11.09
N MET A 304 17.86 19.20 -10.49
CA MET A 304 17.20 18.42 -9.46
C MET A 304 18.02 18.51 -8.17
N VAL A 305 17.36 18.72 -7.04
CA VAL A 305 18.00 18.61 -5.71
C VAL A 305 17.45 17.35 -5.07
N VAL A 306 18.30 16.46 -4.60
CA VAL A 306 17.89 15.19 -3.98
C VAL A 306 18.74 14.90 -2.76
N GLY A 307 18.11 14.45 -1.69
CA GLY A 307 18.79 14.07 -0.46
C GLY A 307 17.96 13.15 0.40
N GLU A 308 18.55 12.75 1.52
CA GLU A 308 17.94 11.87 2.51
C GLU A 308 18.35 12.27 3.93
N VAL A 309 17.49 11.98 4.91
CA VAL A 309 17.77 12.15 6.33
C VAL A 309 17.34 10.91 7.11
N ASP A 310 17.99 10.70 8.26
CA ASP A 310 17.66 9.65 9.21
C ASP A 310 16.63 10.19 10.23
N ILE A 311 15.39 9.71 10.15
CA ILE A 311 14.28 10.18 10.99
C ILE A 311 14.48 9.84 12.47
N SER A 312 15.30 8.83 12.78
CA SER A 312 15.58 8.42 14.16
C SER A 312 16.34 9.48 14.95
N THR A 313 16.95 10.45 14.27
CA THR A 313 17.77 11.49 14.89
C THR A 313 16.98 12.73 15.35
N TYR A 314 15.70 12.83 14.99
CA TYR A 314 14.88 14.02 15.21
C TYR A 314 14.20 14.07 16.58
N HIS A 315 14.09 12.95 17.28
CA HIS A 315 13.44 12.87 18.58
C HIS A 315 14.14 11.89 19.51
N GLU A 316 14.04 12.08 20.83
CA GLU A 316 14.67 11.18 21.81
C GLU A 316 14.06 9.77 21.82
N ASN A 317 12.83 9.61 21.32
CA ASN A 317 12.19 8.31 21.09
C ASN A 317 12.59 7.65 19.76
N GLY A 318 13.52 8.25 19.00
CA GLY A 318 13.92 7.72 17.70
C GLY A 318 12.77 7.67 16.70
N VAL A 319 12.72 6.62 15.88
CA VAL A 319 11.64 6.42 14.89
C VAL A 319 10.26 6.30 15.55
N ALA A 320 10.20 5.81 16.80
CA ALA A 320 8.96 5.58 17.55
C ALA A 320 8.17 6.85 17.89
N ASN A 321 8.70 8.05 17.58
CA ASN A 321 7.91 9.28 17.67
C ASN A 321 6.90 9.43 16.54
N VAL A 322 7.12 8.78 15.39
CA VAL A 322 6.29 8.97 14.18
C VAL A 322 5.83 7.65 13.55
N ILE A 323 6.49 6.53 13.83
CA ILE A 323 6.18 5.23 13.24
C ILE A 323 6.40 4.10 14.25
N ARG A 324 5.59 3.06 14.13
CA ARG A 324 5.70 1.82 14.88
C ARG A 324 5.74 0.65 13.89
N ASP A 325 6.60 -0.32 14.16
CA ASP A 325 6.46 -1.67 13.58
C ASP A 325 5.57 -2.48 14.51
N SER A 326 4.48 -3.04 13.99
CA SER A 326 3.55 -3.82 14.82
C SER A 326 3.84 -5.31 14.78
N ARG A 327 4.87 -5.73 14.05
CA ARG A 327 5.26 -7.12 13.88
C ARG A 327 6.70 -7.35 14.34
N ASP A 328 6.97 -8.51 14.92
CA ASP A 328 8.34 -8.94 15.18
C ASP A 328 8.95 -9.57 13.91
N PRO A 329 10.23 -9.33 13.59
CA PRO A 329 11.14 -8.48 14.34
C PRO A 329 10.95 -7.00 13.99
N TRP A 330 11.07 -6.12 14.97
CA TRP A 330 10.98 -4.67 14.73
C TRP A 330 12.09 -4.19 13.79
N VAL A 331 11.72 -3.81 12.57
CA VAL A 331 12.62 -3.28 11.54
C VAL A 331 11.92 -2.13 10.81
N VAL A 332 12.44 -0.92 11.01
CA VAL A 332 11.95 0.28 10.32
C VAL A 332 13.02 0.80 9.36
N ASP A 333 12.63 1.12 8.13
CA ASP A 333 13.47 1.93 7.25
C ASP A 333 13.42 3.39 7.72
N GLU A 334 14.48 3.82 8.40
CA GLU A 334 14.60 5.13 9.03
C GLU A 334 14.87 6.26 8.02
N THR A 335 14.95 5.95 6.72
CA THR A 335 15.34 6.89 5.67
C THR A 335 14.14 7.68 5.15
N MET A 336 14.13 9.00 5.37
CA MET A 336 13.25 9.93 4.66
C MET A 336 14.01 10.53 3.47
N SER A 337 13.58 10.24 2.24
CA SER A 337 14.18 10.79 1.02
C SER A 337 13.29 11.82 0.35
N ALA A 338 13.88 12.83 -0.27
CA ALA A 338 13.14 13.80 -1.08
C ALA A 338 13.93 14.24 -2.31
N ALA A 339 13.21 14.54 -3.40
CA ALA A 339 13.76 15.08 -4.63
C ALA A 339 12.91 16.24 -5.17
N ARG A 340 13.51 17.42 -5.32
CA ARG A 340 12.89 18.64 -5.84
C ARG A 340 13.36 18.88 -7.27
N LEU A 341 12.44 18.93 -8.22
CA LEU A 341 12.72 19.29 -9.61
C LEU A 341 12.34 20.76 -9.81
N VAL A 342 13.27 21.57 -10.33
CA VAL A 342 13.05 23.01 -10.56
C VAL A 342 13.18 23.39 -12.03
N ASP A 343 12.45 24.43 -12.43
CA ASP A 343 12.53 24.97 -13.78
C ASP A 343 13.67 26.00 -13.94
N VAL A 344 13.77 26.62 -15.11
CA VAL A 344 14.82 27.60 -15.44
C VAL A 344 14.80 28.88 -14.61
N ASN A 345 13.71 29.13 -13.86
CA ASN A 345 13.56 30.27 -12.97
C ASN A 345 13.74 29.89 -11.49
N ASP A 346 14.17 28.66 -11.20
CA ASP A 346 14.27 28.08 -9.84
C ASP A 346 12.89 27.90 -9.15
N GLU A 347 11.81 27.87 -9.94
CA GLU A 347 10.48 27.55 -9.43
C GLU A 347 10.29 26.03 -9.36
N THR A 348 9.71 25.54 -8.26
CA THR A 348 9.43 24.12 -8.09
C THR A 348 8.43 23.64 -9.12
N ILE A 349 8.82 22.61 -9.88
CA ILE A 349 7.93 21.86 -10.75
C ILE A 349 7.17 20.84 -9.92
N VAL A 350 7.90 20.05 -9.13
CA VAL A 350 7.36 19.03 -8.23
C VAL A 350 8.42 18.67 -7.18
N THR A 351 7.96 18.28 -5.99
CA THR A 351 8.79 17.60 -4.99
C THR A 351 8.28 16.17 -4.80
N LEU A 352 9.14 15.19 -4.99
CA LEU A 352 8.87 13.77 -4.72
C LEU A 352 9.43 13.43 -3.34
N ILE A 353 8.70 12.64 -2.57
CA ILE A 353 9.06 12.24 -1.19
C ILE A 353 8.93 10.73 -1.12
N ASN A 354 9.90 10.03 -0.53
CA ASN A 354 9.83 8.59 -0.33
C ASN A 354 10.05 8.23 1.14
N TYR A 355 9.04 7.62 1.73
CA TYR A 355 9.00 7.16 3.10
C TYR A 355 7.90 6.09 3.24
N GLY A 356 8.09 5.11 4.11
CA GLY A 356 7.18 3.97 4.28
C GLY A 356 6.38 4.07 5.56
N CYS A 357 5.07 4.32 5.47
CA CYS A 357 4.14 4.26 6.60
C CYS A 357 2.68 4.24 6.12
N HIS A 358 1.83 3.44 6.75
CA HIS A 358 0.38 3.39 6.56
C HIS A 358 -0.28 4.72 6.98
N PRO A 359 -0.97 5.45 6.07
CA PRO A 359 -1.83 6.57 6.42
C PRO A 359 -3.12 6.09 7.11
N GLU A 360 -3.03 5.88 8.41
CA GLU A 360 -4.10 5.27 9.21
C GLU A 360 -4.22 5.82 10.66
N THR A 361 -3.74 7.04 10.87
CA THR A 361 -3.64 7.67 12.20
C THR A 361 -4.97 7.83 12.91
N LEU A 362 -6.05 7.97 12.16
CA LEU A 362 -7.41 8.22 12.66
C LEU A 362 -8.18 6.96 13.06
N ALA A 363 -7.63 5.77 12.76
CA ALA A 363 -8.16 4.47 13.16
C ALA A 363 -9.63 4.23 12.74
N ASP A 364 -10.31 3.30 13.39
CA ASP A 364 -11.59 2.74 12.96
C ASP A 364 -12.83 3.58 13.30
N ASP A 365 -12.70 4.56 14.22
CA ASP A 365 -13.79 5.44 14.65
C ASP A 365 -14.05 6.62 13.69
N ASN A 366 -13.09 6.98 12.83
CA ASN A 366 -13.27 8.09 11.91
C ASN A 366 -14.25 7.73 10.77
N LEU A 367 -15.11 8.67 10.40
CA LEU A 367 -16.05 8.53 9.28
C LEU A 367 -15.83 9.59 8.19
N LEU A 368 -14.79 10.41 8.31
CA LEU A 368 -14.52 11.50 7.37
C LEU A 368 -13.45 11.09 6.36
N ILE A 369 -13.65 11.40 5.09
CA ILE A 369 -12.63 11.23 4.05
C ILE A 369 -11.50 12.25 4.28
N THR A 370 -10.25 11.79 4.31
CA THR A 370 -9.04 12.61 4.60
C THR A 370 -7.76 11.92 4.18
N SER A 371 -6.76 12.65 3.68
CA SER A 371 -5.47 12.04 3.36
C SER A 371 -4.63 11.62 4.58
N ASP A 372 -5.19 11.66 5.80
CA ASP A 372 -4.51 11.38 7.06
C ASP A 372 -3.23 12.24 7.21
N PHE A 373 -2.15 11.72 7.82
CA PHE A 373 -0.90 12.46 7.97
C PHE A 373 -0.29 12.88 6.61
N SER A 374 -0.63 12.16 5.53
CA SER A 374 -0.13 12.46 4.18
C SER A 374 -0.62 13.83 3.69
N HIS A 375 -1.78 14.30 4.18
CA HIS A 375 -2.21 15.68 3.94
C HIS A 375 -1.18 16.68 4.49
N ALA A 376 -0.92 16.60 5.79
CA ALA A 376 -0.07 17.56 6.50
C ALA A 376 1.40 17.48 6.04
N LEU A 377 1.89 16.30 5.65
CA LEU A 377 3.20 16.11 5.03
C LEU A 377 3.31 16.90 3.72
N ARG A 378 2.37 16.68 2.79
CA ARG A 378 2.37 17.36 1.50
C ARG A 378 2.17 18.86 1.69
N ARG A 379 1.21 19.28 2.51
CA ARG A 379 0.97 20.70 2.82
C ARG A 379 2.22 21.37 3.39
N THR A 380 2.98 20.69 4.26
CA THR A 380 4.22 21.24 4.83
C THR A 380 5.28 21.46 3.76
N VAL A 381 5.47 20.51 2.86
CA VAL A 381 6.43 20.67 1.77
C VAL A 381 6.00 21.76 0.77
N GLU A 382 4.70 21.85 0.47
CA GLU A 382 4.16 22.82 -0.48
C GLU A 382 4.09 24.25 0.09
N LYS A 383 3.65 24.40 1.35
CA LYS A 383 3.27 25.70 1.96
C LYS A 383 4.04 26.04 3.23
N GLY A 384 4.76 25.10 3.83
CA GLY A 384 5.47 25.24 5.09
C GLY A 384 4.71 24.68 6.30
N SER A 385 5.44 24.35 7.34
CA SER A 385 4.87 23.88 8.62
C SER A 385 4.37 25.05 9.47
N VAL A 386 3.38 24.76 10.30
CA VAL A 386 2.76 25.71 11.21
C VAL A 386 2.63 25.05 12.58
N TRP A 387 3.35 25.61 13.54
CA TRP A 387 3.26 25.28 14.96
C TRP A 387 2.72 26.49 15.74
N GLN A 388 2.13 26.25 16.90
CA GLN A 388 1.52 27.30 17.72
C GLN A 388 2.55 28.22 18.35
N SER A 389 3.70 27.68 18.75
CA SER A 389 4.75 28.37 19.49
C SER A 389 6.16 28.14 18.94
N ALA A 390 6.44 26.95 18.41
CA ALA A 390 7.69 26.63 17.74
C ALA A 390 7.78 27.33 16.38
N PRO A 391 8.99 27.63 15.87
CA PRO A 391 9.16 28.09 14.50
C PRO A 391 8.81 26.96 13.53
N GLY A 392 7.98 27.26 12.52
CA GLY A 392 7.82 26.39 11.35
C GLY A 392 8.93 26.60 10.32
N LYS A 393 8.88 25.80 9.25
CA LYS A 393 9.75 25.90 8.07
C LYS A 393 8.98 26.42 6.87
N GLU A 394 9.66 27.15 6.01
CA GLU A 394 9.08 27.62 4.75
C GLU A 394 8.93 26.45 3.76
N GLY A 395 7.82 26.42 3.03
CA GLY A 395 7.59 25.43 1.98
C GLY A 395 8.35 25.75 0.69
N LEU A 396 8.46 24.75 -0.18
CA LEU A 396 9.14 24.83 -1.47
C LEU A 396 8.24 25.34 -2.60
N GLY A 397 6.92 25.45 -2.38
CA GLY A 397 5.94 25.69 -3.43
C GLY A 397 5.83 24.52 -4.41
N GLY A 398 4.94 24.66 -5.41
CA GLY A 398 4.63 23.60 -6.36
C GLY A 398 3.94 22.39 -5.69
N PRO A 399 3.56 21.35 -6.44
CA PRO A 399 2.98 20.13 -5.89
C PRO A 399 4.01 19.24 -5.18
N ALA A 400 3.61 18.60 -4.08
CA ALA A 400 4.34 17.52 -3.43
C ALA A 400 3.67 16.17 -3.69
N ILE A 401 4.46 15.15 -4.05
CA ILE A 401 4.02 13.78 -4.26
C ILE A 401 4.71 12.89 -3.23
N TYR A 402 3.92 12.36 -2.28
CA TYR A 402 4.37 11.40 -1.29
C TYR A 402 4.26 9.99 -1.86
N ILE A 403 5.39 9.38 -2.18
CA ILE A 403 5.51 8.03 -2.70
C ILE A 403 5.72 7.09 -1.51
N ASN A 404 4.69 6.30 -1.17
CA ASN A 404 4.78 5.39 -0.04
C ASN A 404 5.78 4.25 -0.34
N ALA A 405 6.59 3.87 0.64
CA ALA A 405 7.65 2.87 0.47
C ALA A 405 7.24 1.49 0.97
N ALA A 406 8.13 0.77 1.66
CA ALA A 406 7.81 -0.49 2.33
C ALA A 406 6.89 -0.21 3.53
N VAL A 407 5.71 -0.82 3.54
CA VAL A 407 4.71 -0.62 4.59
C VAL A 407 4.35 -1.89 5.35
N GLY A 408 4.85 -3.06 4.91
CA GLY A 408 4.56 -4.35 5.55
C GLY A 408 5.02 -4.43 7.00
N GLY A 409 4.51 -5.41 7.76
CA GLY A 409 4.67 -5.46 9.23
C GLY A 409 3.80 -4.42 9.95
N MET A 410 2.84 -3.85 9.22
CA MET A 410 2.05 -2.69 9.61
C MET A 410 2.93 -1.55 10.13
N MET A 411 3.77 -1.01 9.25
CA MET A 411 4.49 0.26 9.48
C MET A 411 3.47 1.37 9.73
N THR A 412 3.15 1.66 10.98
CA THR A 412 1.91 2.32 11.37
C THR A 412 2.13 3.53 12.26
N THR A 413 1.17 4.45 12.24
CA THR A 413 1.04 5.50 13.26
C THR A 413 0.13 5.08 14.41
N LEU A 414 -0.55 3.92 14.34
CA LEU A 414 -1.36 3.38 15.43
C LEU A 414 -0.48 3.08 16.64
N GLY A 415 -1.00 3.41 17.83
CA GLY A 415 -0.26 3.25 19.09
C GLY A 415 0.95 4.18 19.28
N VAL A 416 1.40 4.92 18.27
CA VAL A 416 2.43 5.97 18.38
C VAL A 416 1.93 7.10 19.29
N GLU A 417 2.79 7.55 20.19
CA GLU A 417 2.64 8.79 20.95
C GLU A 417 3.60 9.83 20.36
N VAL A 418 3.06 10.68 19.48
CA VAL A 418 3.85 11.74 18.83
C VAL A 418 3.98 12.92 19.77
N VAL A 419 5.21 13.40 19.95
CA VAL A 419 5.47 14.70 20.58
C VAL A 419 5.89 15.68 19.49
N ASN A 420 5.16 16.79 19.40
CA ASN A 420 5.44 17.83 18.40
C ASN A 420 6.37 18.93 18.97
N PRO A 421 6.87 19.86 18.12
CA PRO A 421 7.80 20.91 18.56
C PRO A 421 7.22 21.92 19.56
N ASP A 422 5.89 22.02 19.70
CA ASP A 422 5.23 22.81 20.74
C ASP A 422 5.28 22.13 22.12
N GLY A 423 5.66 20.85 22.16
CA GLY A 423 5.64 20.01 23.36
C GLY A 423 4.28 19.36 23.64
N ASP A 424 3.33 19.47 22.71
CA ASP A 424 2.08 18.73 22.78
C ASP A 424 2.33 17.25 22.44
N SER A 425 1.65 16.35 23.16
CA SER A 425 1.72 14.91 22.95
C SER A 425 0.36 14.35 22.56
N TYR A 426 0.32 13.54 21.51
CA TYR A 426 -0.90 12.88 21.03
C TYR A 426 -0.69 11.38 20.86
N LYS A 427 -1.39 10.59 21.69
CA LYS A 427 -1.38 9.12 21.62
C LYS A 427 -2.59 8.55 20.91
N SER A 428 -3.77 9.06 21.26
CA SER A 428 -5.04 8.63 20.68
C SER A 428 -5.23 9.16 19.27
N ALA A 429 -5.97 8.40 18.45
CA ALA A 429 -6.41 8.83 17.14
C ALA A 429 -7.06 10.22 17.21
N SER A 430 -6.54 11.15 16.40
CA SER A 430 -7.01 12.54 16.33
C SER A 430 -6.39 13.23 15.12
N PHE A 431 -7.06 14.26 14.60
CA PHE A 431 -6.52 15.07 13.51
C PHE A 431 -5.25 15.81 13.94
N GLU A 432 -5.13 16.22 15.20
CA GLU A 432 -3.92 16.81 15.75
C GLU A 432 -2.73 15.85 15.76
N LYS A 433 -2.98 14.55 16.01
CA LYS A 433 -1.94 13.51 15.88
C LYS A 433 -1.50 13.35 14.43
N ALA A 434 -2.45 13.18 13.50
CA ALA A 434 -2.18 13.02 12.08
C ALA A 434 -1.40 14.23 11.53
N ASP A 435 -1.83 15.44 11.90
CA ASP A 435 -1.15 16.66 11.49
C ASP A 435 0.23 16.81 12.13
N SER A 436 0.39 16.45 13.40
CA SER A 436 1.70 16.52 14.07
C SER A 436 2.70 15.59 13.40
N ILE A 437 2.31 14.35 13.12
CA ILE A 437 3.15 13.37 12.41
C ILE A 437 3.46 13.88 10.99
N GLY A 438 2.45 14.29 10.24
CA GLY A 438 2.62 14.73 8.87
C GLY A 438 3.50 15.98 8.75
N GLN A 439 3.31 16.97 9.61
CA GLN A 439 4.17 18.17 9.62
C GLN A 439 5.62 17.85 9.99
N LEU A 440 5.86 16.96 10.97
CA LEU A 440 7.21 16.50 11.32
C LEU A 440 7.89 15.81 10.13
N LEU A 441 7.21 14.87 9.48
CA LEU A 441 7.72 14.16 8.30
C LEU A 441 7.95 15.13 7.12
N GLY A 442 7.06 16.11 6.93
CA GLY A 442 7.23 17.17 5.94
C GLY A 442 8.46 18.03 6.21
N GLU A 443 8.73 18.39 7.47
CA GLU A 443 9.95 19.11 7.85
C GLU A 443 11.22 18.29 7.64
N MET A 444 11.18 16.97 7.85
CA MET A 444 12.29 16.06 7.55
C MET A 444 12.54 15.96 6.04
N ALA A 445 11.48 15.94 5.22
CA ALA A 445 11.60 15.99 3.76
C ALA A 445 12.20 17.33 3.28
N LEU A 446 11.85 18.45 3.92
CA LEU A 446 12.48 19.74 3.67
C LEU A 446 13.97 19.73 4.02
N ASP A 447 14.35 19.14 5.16
CA ASP A 447 15.76 18.98 5.54
C ASP A 447 16.55 18.09 4.57
N ALA A 448 15.92 17.03 4.05
CA ALA A 448 16.52 16.19 3.02
C ALA A 448 16.84 16.98 1.73
N ILE A 449 15.99 17.93 1.34
CA ILE A 449 16.27 18.82 0.22
C ILE A 449 17.37 19.84 0.56
N ASP A 450 17.32 20.44 1.75
CA ASP A 450 18.31 21.46 2.17
C ASP A 450 19.74 20.89 2.27
N LEU A 451 19.86 19.61 2.63
CA LEU A 451 21.12 18.87 2.70
C LEU A 451 21.47 18.14 1.40
N GLY A 452 20.59 18.18 0.40
CA GLY A 452 20.66 17.38 -0.80
C GLY A 452 21.72 17.82 -1.81
N ASP A 453 22.06 16.89 -2.71
CA ASP A 453 22.95 17.12 -3.83
C ASP A 453 22.22 17.79 -4.99
N VAL A 454 22.85 18.77 -5.62
CA VAL A 454 22.39 19.36 -6.88
C VAL A 454 22.85 18.47 -8.03
N VAL A 455 21.89 17.98 -8.81
CA VAL A 455 22.08 17.15 -9.99
C VAL A 455 21.75 17.96 -11.23
N ASP A 456 22.80 18.28 -11.99
CA ASP A 456 22.66 18.89 -13.31
C ASP A 456 22.27 17.82 -14.36
N ALA A 457 21.32 18.15 -15.23
CA ALA A 457 20.90 17.31 -16.36
C ALA A 457 20.58 15.84 -15.97
N PRO A 458 19.62 15.62 -15.04
CA PRO A 458 19.21 14.27 -14.64
C PRO A 458 18.78 13.42 -15.85
N LYS A 459 19.11 12.13 -15.79
CA LYS A 459 18.78 11.14 -16.84
C LYS A 459 17.54 10.35 -16.46
N LEU A 460 16.74 9.99 -17.47
CA LEU A 460 15.54 9.18 -17.30
C LEU A 460 15.69 7.85 -18.04
N SER A 461 15.40 6.76 -17.35
CA SER A 461 15.21 5.44 -17.97
C SER A 461 14.16 4.66 -17.20
N VAL A 462 13.51 3.69 -17.86
CA VAL A 462 12.56 2.77 -17.24
C VAL A 462 12.69 1.39 -17.85
N ALA A 463 12.55 0.35 -17.05
CA ALA A 463 12.30 -1.01 -17.53
C ALA A 463 11.19 -1.65 -16.70
N ASN A 464 10.37 -2.50 -17.32
CA ASN A 464 9.33 -3.26 -16.60
C ASN A 464 9.30 -4.73 -16.99
N ARG A 465 8.77 -5.55 -16.10
CA ARG A 465 8.52 -6.96 -16.35
C ARG A 465 7.19 -7.37 -15.76
N THR A 466 6.36 -7.96 -16.61
CA THR A 466 5.06 -8.54 -16.27
C THR A 466 5.26 -10.02 -15.98
N PHE A 467 4.57 -10.53 -14.96
CA PHE A 467 4.64 -11.93 -14.61
C PHE A 467 3.36 -12.40 -13.93
N LYS A 468 3.19 -13.73 -13.84
CA LYS A 468 2.05 -14.35 -13.18
C LYS A 468 2.49 -15.06 -11.92
N VAL A 469 1.68 -14.91 -10.88
CA VAL A 469 1.92 -15.52 -9.56
C VAL A 469 0.74 -16.39 -9.17
N ASP A 470 1.05 -17.48 -8.48
CA ASP A 470 0.05 -18.40 -7.95
C ASP A 470 -0.60 -17.79 -6.70
N VAL A 471 -1.91 -17.94 -6.58
CA VAL A 471 -2.66 -17.51 -5.40
C VAL A 471 -2.83 -18.71 -4.48
N LEU A 472 -1.93 -18.91 -3.50
CA LEU A 472 -2.01 -20.03 -2.56
C LEU A 472 -3.06 -19.79 -1.47
N ASN A 473 -3.31 -18.52 -1.13
CA ASN A 473 -4.33 -18.12 -0.18
C ASN A 473 -5.72 -18.49 -0.69
N THR A 474 -6.33 -19.49 -0.06
CA THR A 474 -7.63 -20.05 -0.47
C THR A 474 -8.79 -19.09 -0.19
N SER A 475 -8.65 -18.17 0.77
CA SER A 475 -9.62 -17.09 1.00
C SER A 475 -9.63 -16.13 -0.18
N PHE A 476 -8.47 -15.70 -0.67
CA PHE A 476 -8.38 -14.84 -1.86
C PHE A 476 -8.91 -15.54 -3.12
N GLN A 477 -8.56 -16.82 -3.32
CA GLN A 477 -9.13 -17.61 -4.41
C GLN A 477 -10.67 -17.60 -4.39
N PHE A 478 -11.26 -17.76 -3.21
CA PHE A 478 -12.71 -17.69 -3.03
C PHE A 478 -13.25 -16.27 -3.32
N LEU A 479 -12.62 -15.22 -2.80
CA LEU A 479 -13.04 -13.83 -3.03
C LEU A 479 -13.00 -13.43 -4.51
N PHE A 480 -11.99 -13.89 -5.25
CA PHE A 480 -11.90 -13.70 -6.70
C PHE A 480 -13.01 -14.46 -7.44
N ASP A 481 -13.26 -15.73 -7.10
CA ASP A 481 -14.33 -16.54 -7.74
C ASP A 481 -15.73 -15.97 -7.48
N GLN A 482 -15.96 -15.40 -6.29
CA GLN A 482 -17.23 -14.74 -5.96
C GLN A 482 -17.35 -13.32 -6.54
N GLY A 483 -16.28 -12.75 -7.10
CA GLY A 483 -16.26 -11.39 -7.64
C GLY A 483 -16.35 -10.30 -6.57
N VAL A 484 -16.00 -10.61 -5.33
CA VAL A 484 -15.86 -9.61 -4.24
C VAL A 484 -14.63 -8.76 -4.53
N LEU A 485 -13.49 -9.44 -4.75
CA LEU A 485 -12.31 -8.84 -5.34
C LEU A 485 -12.37 -9.03 -6.86
N LYS A 486 -12.42 -7.93 -7.61
CA LYS A 486 -12.50 -8.00 -9.07
C LYS A 486 -11.10 -8.07 -9.66
N ARG A 487 -10.72 -9.26 -10.09
CA ARG A 487 -9.39 -9.53 -10.65
C ARG A 487 -9.47 -10.45 -11.85
N THR A 488 -8.67 -10.21 -12.88
CA THR A 488 -8.49 -11.19 -13.95
C THR A 488 -7.65 -12.36 -13.44
N THR A 489 -8.25 -13.55 -13.41
CA THR A 489 -7.58 -14.80 -13.01
C THR A 489 -7.21 -15.66 -14.24
N TYR A 490 -6.08 -16.35 -14.15
CA TYR A 490 -5.55 -17.25 -15.16
C TYR A 490 -5.54 -18.70 -14.65
N PRO A 491 -5.67 -19.69 -15.54
CA PRO A 491 -5.54 -21.09 -15.15
C PRO A 491 -4.12 -21.42 -14.68
N PRO A 492 -3.95 -22.46 -13.86
CA PRO A 492 -2.63 -22.97 -13.46
C PRO A 492 -1.80 -23.39 -14.66
N GLU A 493 -0.48 -23.23 -14.55
CA GLU A 493 0.49 -23.60 -15.59
C GLU A 493 0.68 -25.13 -15.69
N ASP A 494 0.64 -25.82 -14.55
CA ASP A 494 0.87 -27.26 -14.41
C ASP A 494 -0.40 -28.11 -14.57
N GLY A 495 -1.55 -27.47 -14.82
CA GLY A 495 -2.84 -28.14 -14.89
C GLY A 495 -3.41 -28.57 -13.53
N GLY A 496 -2.89 -28.04 -12.42
CA GLY A 496 -3.44 -28.16 -11.08
C GLY A 496 -4.75 -27.37 -10.89
N ASP A 497 -5.06 -27.02 -9.64
CA ASP A 497 -6.27 -26.27 -9.27
C ASP A 497 -5.99 -24.83 -8.80
N THR A 498 -4.71 -24.46 -8.62
CA THR A 498 -4.32 -23.13 -8.12
C THR A 498 -4.45 -22.07 -9.21
N MET A 499 -5.35 -21.11 -9.03
CA MET A 499 -5.46 -19.98 -9.95
C MET A 499 -4.25 -19.05 -9.84
N ARG A 500 -4.01 -18.30 -10.92
CA ARG A 500 -2.92 -17.33 -11.01
C ARG A 500 -3.46 -15.95 -11.31
N ILE A 501 -2.74 -14.92 -10.91
CA ILE A 501 -3.02 -13.52 -11.27
C ILE A 501 -1.79 -12.92 -11.92
N GLN A 502 -1.98 -11.87 -12.74
CA GLN A 502 -0.90 -11.16 -13.41
C GLN A 502 -0.59 -9.86 -12.69
N THR A 503 0.69 -9.59 -12.51
CA THR A 503 1.23 -8.38 -11.88
C THR A 503 2.47 -7.90 -12.65
N GLU A 504 3.09 -6.82 -12.21
CA GLU A 504 4.33 -6.31 -12.79
C GLU A 504 5.23 -5.61 -11.78
N MET A 505 6.52 -5.55 -12.09
CA MET A 505 7.51 -4.73 -11.39
C MET A 505 8.26 -3.86 -12.39
N SER A 506 8.69 -2.69 -11.95
CA SER A 506 9.37 -1.70 -12.78
C SER A 506 10.53 -1.05 -12.05
N VAL A 507 11.61 -0.77 -12.77
CA VAL A 507 12.71 0.05 -12.29
C VAL A 507 12.74 1.36 -13.07
N ILE A 508 12.76 2.49 -12.37
CA ILE A 508 12.91 3.83 -12.95
C ILE A 508 14.21 4.43 -12.43
N ASN A 509 15.05 4.94 -13.33
CA ASN A 509 16.19 5.77 -12.94
C ASN A 509 15.88 7.23 -13.28
N LEU A 510 16.02 8.10 -12.28
CA LEU A 510 15.90 9.55 -12.40
C LEU A 510 17.15 10.21 -11.79
N GLY A 511 18.14 10.52 -12.63
CA GLY A 511 19.45 10.97 -12.16
C GLY A 511 20.08 9.92 -11.23
N PRO A 512 20.52 10.29 -10.00
CA PRO A 512 21.06 9.34 -9.02
C PRO A 512 19.99 8.52 -8.28
N ILE A 513 18.70 8.77 -8.50
CA ILE A 513 17.60 8.01 -7.88
C ILE A 513 17.35 6.77 -8.72
N GLN A 514 17.34 5.60 -8.09
CA GLN A 514 16.77 4.39 -8.64
C GLN A 514 15.53 4.03 -7.82
N MET A 515 14.39 3.95 -8.49
CA MET A 515 13.09 3.58 -7.90
C MET A 515 12.72 2.17 -8.38
N LEU A 516 12.31 1.31 -7.46
CA LEU A 516 11.79 -0.03 -7.77
C LEU A 516 10.33 -0.12 -7.32
N SER A 517 9.41 -0.41 -8.24
CA SER A 517 8.01 -0.68 -7.89
C SER A 517 7.85 -2.09 -7.36
N VAL A 518 7.10 -2.22 -6.27
CA VAL A 518 6.77 -3.49 -5.64
C VAL A 518 5.25 -3.61 -5.55
N PRO A 519 4.64 -4.68 -6.08
CA PRO A 519 3.20 -4.82 -6.20
C PRO A 519 2.57 -5.31 -4.88
N GLY A 520 2.62 -4.52 -3.83
CA GLY A 520 1.99 -4.83 -2.53
C GLY A 520 2.77 -4.32 -1.33
N GLU A 521 2.39 -4.81 -0.16
CA GLU A 521 2.89 -4.37 1.14
C GLU A 521 4.13 -5.17 1.55
N ILE A 522 5.29 -4.75 1.01
CA ILE A 522 6.57 -5.38 1.35
C ILE A 522 7.07 -4.97 2.74
N LEU A 523 7.55 -5.95 3.49
CA LEU A 523 8.16 -5.76 4.79
C LEU A 523 9.54 -5.07 4.65
N PRO A 524 9.88 -4.06 5.47
CA PRO A 524 11.12 -3.30 5.34
C PRO A 524 12.39 -4.17 5.36
N GLU A 525 12.43 -5.25 6.15
CA GLU A 525 13.60 -6.11 6.27
C GLU A 525 14.00 -6.83 4.97
N LEU A 526 13.05 -7.10 4.07
CA LEU A 526 13.37 -7.62 2.73
C LEU A 526 14.15 -6.59 1.90
N THR A 527 13.97 -5.31 2.22
CA THR A 527 14.58 -4.19 1.49
C THR A 527 15.90 -3.74 2.10
N ILE A 528 16.04 -3.75 3.43
CA ILE A 528 17.19 -3.18 4.16
C ILE A 528 17.87 -4.11 5.17
N GLY A 529 17.35 -5.33 5.39
CA GLY A 529 17.83 -6.23 6.44
C GLY A 529 17.42 -5.78 7.84
N GLY A 530 18.35 -5.77 8.79
CA GLY A 530 18.05 -5.33 10.17
C GLY A 530 17.75 -6.45 11.16
N TYR A 531 17.82 -7.72 10.73
CA TYR A 531 17.63 -8.93 11.55
C TYR A 531 18.56 -9.03 12.78
N ASP A 532 19.63 -8.24 12.83
CA ASP A 532 20.57 -8.17 13.95
C ASP A 532 20.23 -7.06 14.97
N GLY A 533 19.11 -6.35 14.77
CA GLY A 533 18.65 -5.24 15.60
C GLY A 533 19.31 -3.90 15.29
N SER A 534 20.15 -3.82 14.25
CA SER A 534 20.80 -2.56 13.84
C SER A 534 19.82 -1.49 13.34
N ARG A 535 18.59 -1.88 13.00
CA ARG A 535 17.53 -1.01 12.45
C ARG A 535 16.36 -0.75 13.39
N VAL A 536 16.46 -1.13 14.67
CA VAL A 536 15.37 -0.88 15.63
C VAL A 536 15.12 0.61 15.81
N ASN A 537 16.20 1.38 15.98
CA ASN A 537 16.20 2.85 16.01
C ASN A 537 15.12 3.50 16.91
N ALA A 538 14.66 2.77 17.92
CA ALA A 538 13.62 3.16 18.87
C ALA A 538 14.07 2.80 20.30
N PRO A 539 14.52 3.77 21.11
CA PRO A 539 15.04 3.49 22.45
C PRO A 539 14.04 2.76 23.35
N GLY A 540 14.46 1.61 23.88
CA GLY A 540 13.66 0.81 24.80
C GLY A 540 12.73 -0.20 24.12
N VAL A 541 12.64 -0.18 22.79
CA VAL A 541 11.91 -1.19 22.01
C VAL A 541 12.83 -2.39 21.76
N PRO A 542 12.43 -3.63 22.09
CA PRO A 542 13.21 -4.81 21.76
C PRO A 542 13.08 -5.16 20.26
N LEU A 543 14.03 -5.93 19.72
CA LEU A 543 13.91 -6.47 18.37
C LEU A 543 12.75 -7.46 18.24
N ILE A 544 12.53 -8.26 19.29
CA ILE A 544 11.44 -9.23 19.40
C ILE A 544 10.77 -8.98 20.76
N ASP A 545 9.44 -8.87 20.81
CA ASP A 545 8.73 -8.77 22.08
C ASP A 545 9.00 -10.04 22.92
N PRO A 546 9.54 -9.92 24.15
CA PRO A 546 9.75 -11.07 25.03
C PRO A 546 8.47 -11.85 25.39
N ASN A 547 7.29 -11.31 25.12
CA ASN A 547 5.98 -11.93 25.33
C ASN A 547 5.35 -12.49 24.05
N ASN A 548 5.99 -12.32 22.88
CA ASN A 548 5.49 -12.91 21.65
C ASN A 548 5.43 -14.44 21.82
N THR A 549 4.24 -15.01 21.60
CA THR A 549 3.96 -16.43 21.79
C THR A 549 4.47 -17.31 20.65
N ASN A 550 4.75 -16.71 19.49
CA ASN A 550 5.27 -17.38 18.30
C ASN A 550 6.27 -16.46 17.55
N PRO A 551 7.40 -16.11 18.18
CA PRO A 551 8.32 -15.15 17.61
C PRO A 551 9.05 -15.72 16.37
N PRO A 552 9.50 -14.85 15.45
CA PRO A 552 10.37 -15.23 14.33
C PRO A 552 11.66 -15.91 14.78
N ASP A 553 12.12 -16.91 14.02
CA ASP A 553 13.47 -17.47 14.14
C ASP A 553 14.46 -16.61 13.33
N VAL A 554 14.97 -15.53 13.93
CA VAL A 554 15.91 -14.60 13.28
C VAL A 554 17.23 -15.25 12.84
N ASP A 555 17.60 -16.42 13.40
CA ASP A 555 18.78 -17.16 12.93
C ASP A 555 18.53 -17.81 11.54
N ALA A 556 17.26 -17.99 11.16
CA ALA A 556 16.83 -18.48 9.85
C ALA A 556 16.58 -17.35 8.83
N ALA A 557 16.70 -16.08 9.25
CA ALA A 557 16.46 -14.93 8.40
C ALA A 557 17.43 -14.89 7.19
N PRO A 558 16.96 -14.42 6.02
CA PRO A 558 17.77 -14.36 4.82
C PRO A 558 18.99 -13.47 5.03
N GLN A 559 20.13 -13.91 4.52
CA GLN A 559 21.34 -13.09 4.48
C GLN A 559 21.30 -12.17 3.26
N GLY A 560 21.86 -10.97 3.41
CA GLY A 560 22.01 -10.05 2.29
C GLY A 560 22.86 -10.62 1.13
N PRO A 561 22.90 -9.92 -0.02
CA PRO A 561 22.41 -8.56 -0.20
C PRO A 561 20.88 -8.46 -0.23
N TYR A 562 20.33 -7.46 0.47
CA TYR A 562 18.90 -7.15 0.44
C TYR A 562 18.54 -6.36 -0.82
N ILE A 563 17.25 -6.12 -1.09
CA ILE A 563 16.83 -5.46 -2.33
C ILE A 563 17.56 -4.13 -2.54
N LYS A 564 17.63 -3.24 -1.53
CA LYS A 564 18.33 -1.95 -1.66
C LYS A 564 19.84 -2.09 -1.80
N ASP A 565 20.46 -3.16 -1.29
CA ASP A 565 21.90 -3.38 -1.48
C ASP A 565 22.26 -3.67 -2.94
N ARG A 566 21.30 -4.26 -3.69
CA ARG A 566 21.45 -4.59 -5.13
C ARG A 566 21.13 -3.40 -6.04
N MET A 567 20.51 -2.35 -5.52
CA MET A 567 20.16 -1.16 -6.28
C MET A 567 21.41 -0.27 -6.54
N GLY A 568 21.65 0.02 -7.82
CA GLY A 568 22.82 0.78 -8.30
C GLY A 568 22.72 2.30 -8.14
N GLY A 569 21.51 2.82 -7.85
CA GLY A 569 21.31 4.23 -7.54
C GLY A 569 21.97 4.65 -6.22
N THR A 570 22.32 5.94 -6.12
CA THR A 570 22.76 6.55 -4.85
C THR A 570 21.60 6.64 -3.88
N TYR A 571 20.44 7.10 -4.38
CA TYR A 571 19.19 7.16 -3.64
C TYR A 571 18.30 6.00 -4.11
N ARG A 572 17.86 5.16 -3.17
CA ARG A 572 17.27 3.84 -3.46
C ARG A 572 15.86 3.78 -2.92
N TRP A 573 14.90 4.00 -3.82
CA TRP A 573 13.51 4.21 -3.46
C TRP A 573 12.70 2.97 -3.77
N ILE A 574 11.81 2.62 -2.85
CA ILE A 574 10.78 1.61 -3.09
C ILE A 574 9.49 2.37 -3.36
N ILE A 575 8.80 2.01 -4.43
CA ILE A 575 7.41 2.41 -4.70
C ILE A 575 6.56 1.21 -4.28
N GLY A 576 6.14 1.17 -3.00
CA GLY A 576 5.25 0.12 -2.50
C GLY A 576 3.88 0.21 -3.17
N LEU A 577 3.11 -0.88 -3.20
CA LEU A 577 1.78 -0.88 -3.83
C LEU A 577 1.77 -0.29 -5.26
N GLY A 578 2.89 -0.45 -5.97
CA GLY A 578 3.11 0.15 -7.27
C GLY A 578 2.59 -0.75 -8.38
N ASN A 579 1.61 -0.26 -9.15
CA ASN A 579 0.91 -0.95 -10.23
C ASN A 579 0.07 -2.18 -9.84
N ASP A 580 0.01 -2.53 -8.56
CA ASP A 580 -0.83 -3.59 -8.05
C ASP A 580 -0.89 -3.58 -6.51
N GLU A 581 -1.89 -4.29 -5.97
CA GLU A 581 -1.99 -4.64 -4.57
C GLU A 581 -2.18 -6.16 -4.45
N LEU A 582 -1.17 -6.86 -3.93
CA LEU A 582 -1.17 -8.32 -3.79
C LEU A 582 -1.34 -8.79 -2.34
N GLY A 583 -1.48 -7.85 -1.41
CA GLY A 583 -1.38 -8.06 0.01
C GLY A 583 0.06 -8.00 0.52
N TYR A 584 0.28 -8.54 1.72
CA TYR A 584 1.58 -8.55 2.37
C TYR A 584 2.59 -9.49 1.71
N ILE A 585 3.81 -9.00 1.57
CA ILE A 585 4.97 -9.72 1.07
C ILE A 585 5.91 -10.00 2.25
N ILE A 586 5.69 -11.16 2.87
CA ILE A 586 6.32 -11.59 4.12
C ILE A 586 7.46 -12.56 3.83
N PRO A 587 8.64 -12.41 4.45
CA PRO A 587 9.72 -13.37 4.35
C PRO A 587 9.31 -14.80 4.75
N ASP A 588 9.74 -15.80 3.99
CA ASP A 588 9.38 -17.22 4.22
C ASP A 588 9.80 -17.74 5.62
N TYR A 589 10.87 -17.20 6.20
CA TYR A 589 11.35 -17.62 7.53
C TYR A 589 10.38 -17.27 8.67
N ASP A 590 9.50 -16.29 8.45
CA ASP A 590 8.55 -15.77 9.44
C ASP A 590 7.08 -15.99 9.02
N TYR A 591 6.83 -16.72 7.93
CA TYR A 591 5.47 -16.96 7.45
C TYR A 591 4.75 -18.04 8.27
N GLN A 592 3.79 -17.66 9.12
CA GLN A 592 3.07 -18.60 9.99
C GLN A 592 1.56 -18.60 9.72
N LEU A 593 1.02 -19.80 9.46
CA LEU A 593 -0.43 -19.98 9.25
C LEU A 593 -1.07 -20.63 10.47
N ALA A 594 -2.29 -20.20 10.80
CA ALA A 594 -3.08 -20.82 11.85
C ALA A 594 -3.37 -22.31 11.54
N ASP A 595 -3.26 -23.16 12.56
CA ASP A 595 -3.49 -24.61 12.46
C ASP A 595 -4.95 -24.97 12.11
N THR A 596 -5.90 -24.11 12.47
CA THR A 596 -7.34 -24.39 12.36
C THR A 596 -7.90 -24.02 10.99
N MET A 597 -7.78 -22.75 10.62
CA MET A 597 -8.27 -22.19 9.37
C MET A 597 -7.18 -21.30 8.76
N PRO A 598 -6.20 -21.89 8.05
CA PRO A 598 -5.16 -21.13 7.35
C PRO A 598 -5.77 -20.03 6.45
N TYR A 599 -5.16 -18.85 6.45
CA TYR A 599 -5.60 -17.66 5.69
C TYR A 599 -6.95 -17.05 6.11
N VAL A 600 -7.53 -17.48 7.23
CA VAL A 600 -8.77 -16.95 7.78
C VAL A 600 -8.58 -16.55 9.23
N ASP A 601 -8.07 -17.49 10.02
CA ASP A 601 -7.65 -17.22 11.39
C ASP A 601 -6.20 -16.73 11.35
N GLU A 602 -5.90 -15.72 12.16
CA GLU A 602 -4.54 -15.27 12.46
C GLU A 602 -3.83 -16.31 13.35
N ALA A 603 -2.56 -16.59 13.07
CA ALA A 603 -1.74 -17.43 13.95
C ALA A 603 -1.37 -16.64 15.23
N GLU A 604 -1.16 -17.34 16.34
CA GLU A 604 -0.66 -16.67 17.57
C GLU A 604 0.69 -15.99 17.26
N GLY A 605 0.97 -14.81 17.83
CA GLY A 605 2.26 -14.12 17.73
C GLY A 605 2.36 -13.01 16.68
N ASP A 606 1.26 -12.29 16.42
CA ASP A 606 1.19 -11.14 15.50
C ASP A 606 1.40 -11.55 14.02
N HIS A 607 0.56 -12.46 13.53
CA HIS A 607 0.60 -13.03 12.17
C HIS A 607 -0.66 -12.69 11.35
N TYR A 608 -1.11 -11.45 11.47
CA TYR A 608 -2.26 -10.94 10.72
C TYR A 608 -1.98 -10.91 9.21
N GLU A 609 -0.77 -10.51 8.83
CA GLU A 609 -0.35 -10.26 7.46
C GLU A 609 -0.50 -11.51 6.57
N GLU A 610 -0.30 -12.71 7.12
CA GLU A 610 -0.46 -13.99 6.41
C GLU A 610 -1.90 -14.20 5.91
N THR A 611 -2.89 -13.69 6.64
CA THR A 611 -4.30 -13.76 6.22
C THR A 611 -4.58 -12.90 4.98
N ASN A 612 -3.76 -11.87 4.76
CA ASN A 612 -3.83 -10.93 3.65
C ASN A 612 -2.59 -11.03 2.74
N SER A 613 -2.06 -12.22 2.51
CA SER A 613 -0.94 -12.46 1.59
C SER A 613 -1.33 -13.49 0.53
N LEU A 614 -0.74 -13.42 -0.68
CA LEU A 614 -0.95 -14.47 -1.70
C LEU A 614 -0.43 -15.85 -1.25
N GLY A 615 0.53 -15.88 -0.34
CA GLY A 615 1.20 -17.09 0.14
C GLY A 615 2.69 -16.87 0.39
N PRO A 616 3.38 -17.83 1.04
CA PRO A 616 4.77 -17.72 1.47
C PRO A 616 5.79 -17.55 0.32
N HIS A 617 5.45 -18.01 -0.88
CA HIS A 617 6.32 -17.94 -2.06
C HIS A 617 6.49 -16.52 -2.61
N ILE A 618 5.59 -15.59 -2.29
CA ILE A 618 5.54 -14.28 -2.96
C ILE A 618 6.78 -13.43 -2.70
N ALA A 619 7.36 -13.51 -1.50
CA ALA A 619 8.59 -12.78 -1.16
C ALA A 619 9.78 -13.21 -2.02
N GLY A 620 9.95 -14.52 -2.24
CA GLY A 620 11.01 -15.04 -3.11
C GLY A 620 10.84 -14.58 -4.56
N ILE A 621 9.61 -14.62 -5.08
CA ILE A 621 9.32 -14.16 -6.45
C ILE A 621 9.62 -12.66 -6.61
N VAL A 622 9.18 -11.83 -5.66
CA VAL A 622 9.45 -10.38 -5.69
C VAL A 622 10.95 -10.11 -5.60
N ASP A 623 11.68 -10.83 -4.74
CA ASP A 623 13.13 -10.68 -4.61
C ASP A 623 13.88 -11.06 -5.91
N ASP A 624 13.43 -12.12 -6.60
CA ASP A 624 13.98 -12.56 -7.88
C ASP A 624 13.75 -11.52 -9.00
N TYR A 625 12.53 -10.97 -9.11
CA TYR A 625 12.25 -9.91 -10.09
C TYR A 625 12.95 -8.60 -9.75
N ALA A 626 13.14 -8.28 -8.47
CA ALA A 626 13.96 -7.17 -8.02
C ALA A 626 15.43 -7.36 -8.43
N ALA A 627 15.99 -8.56 -8.22
CA ALA A 627 17.35 -8.90 -8.63
C ALA A 627 17.52 -8.79 -10.15
N TYR A 628 16.55 -9.29 -10.90
CA TYR A 628 16.52 -9.22 -12.36
C TYR A 628 16.50 -7.78 -12.87
N LEU A 629 15.57 -6.95 -12.41
CA LEU A 629 15.43 -5.56 -12.86
C LEU A 629 16.62 -4.69 -12.44
N THR A 630 17.13 -4.86 -11.23
CA THR A 630 18.32 -4.12 -10.76
C THR A 630 19.58 -4.52 -11.54
N ALA A 631 19.77 -5.81 -11.81
CA ALA A 631 20.87 -6.28 -12.66
C ALA A 631 20.75 -5.79 -14.10
N TRP A 632 19.54 -5.81 -14.69
CA TRP A 632 19.31 -5.28 -16.03
C TRP A 632 19.58 -3.78 -16.10
N SER A 633 19.08 -3.01 -15.12
CA SER A 633 19.35 -1.58 -15.03
C SER A 633 20.84 -1.29 -14.89
N ALA A 634 21.59 -2.07 -14.10
CA ALA A 634 23.03 -1.90 -13.97
C ALA A 634 23.75 -2.12 -15.32
N GLN A 635 23.39 -3.18 -16.05
CA GLN A 635 23.94 -3.46 -17.39
C GLN A 635 23.61 -2.35 -18.39
N ALA A 636 22.36 -1.88 -18.41
CA ALA A 636 21.92 -0.79 -19.29
C ALA A 636 22.64 0.53 -18.99
N LEU A 637 22.96 0.80 -17.72
CA LEU A 637 23.71 1.97 -17.28
C LEU A 637 25.24 1.79 -17.37
N GLY A 638 25.73 0.60 -17.73
CA GLY A 638 27.17 0.29 -17.81
C GLY A 638 27.89 0.29 -16.46
N GLN A 639 27.18 -0.10 -15.39
CA GLN A 639 27.65 -0.13 -14.00
C GLN A 639 28.28 -1.48 -13.61
#